data_AF-A0A2V9S543-F1
#
_entry.id   AF-A0A2V9S543-F1
#
_cell.length_a   1.000
_cell.length_b   1.000
_cell.length_c   1.000
_cell.angle_alpha   90.00
_cell.angle_beta   90.00
_cell.angle_gamma   90.00
#
_symmetry.space_group_name_H-M   'P 1'
#
loop_
_entity.id
_entity.type
_entity.pdbx_description
1 polymer ?
#
loop_
_entity_poly.entity_id
_entity_poly.type
_entity_poly.pdbx_seq_one_letter_code
_entity_poly.pdbx_strand_id
1 'polypeptide(L)'
;MTRDTHDEARALIALGEALSDAQQIWLWAHLQDCATCRDYAQVADRVVRALRSLPVAADTRLVRATQMRVRFHASRLRETRERMWLVGMACLGVGLSATLTVPLLWRLFAWMGAWAGVSNAVWQTGFACFWIAPALVVSVLLLARGTHLTNHEQGSRR
;
A
#
# COMPACT_ATOMS: atom_id res chain seq x y z
N MET A 1 -56.99 2.05 10.65
CA MET A 1 -55.66 1.41 10.74
C MET A 1 -54.68 1.90 9.65
N THR A 2 -55.15 2.43 8.52
CA THR A 2 -54.31 2.99 7.43
C THR A 2 -53.61 4.31 7.78
N ARG A 3 -54.10 5.06 8.77
CA ARG A 3 -53.48 6.34 9.16
C ARG A 3 -52.10 6.14 9.82
N ASP A 4 -51.98 5.09 10.63
CA ASP A 4 -50.77 4.73 11.35
C ASP A 4 -49.64 4.32 10.38
N THR A 5 -49.98 3.53 9.34
CA THR A 5 -49.03 3.10 8.32
C THR A 5 -48.53 4.24 7.44
N HIS A 6 -49.37 5.25 7.15
CA HIS A 6 -48.93 6.45 6.42
C HIS A 6 -48.02 7.35 7.27
N ASP A 7 -48.27 7.45 8.57
CA ASP A 7 -47.43 8.23 9.48
C ASP A 7 -46.07 7.55 9.69
N GLU A 8 -46.03 6.22 9.78
CA GLU A 8 -44.80 5.43 9.77
C GLU A 8 -44.01 5.61 8.46
N ALA A 9 -44.67 5.53 7.30
CA ALA A 9 -44.02 5.76 6.01
C ALA A 9 -43.42 7.17 5.90
N ARG A 10 -44.09 8.20 6.42
CA ARG A 10 -43.56 9.57 6.47
C ARG A 10 -42.33 9.69 7.37
N ALA A 11 -42.35 9.02 8.53
CA ALA A 11 -41.20 8.98 9.43
C ALA A 11 -39.98 8.32 8.74
N LEU A 12 -40.19 7.21 8.03
CA LEU A 12 -39.11 6.54 7.28
C LEU A 12 -38.58 7.41 6.12
N ILE A 13 -39.44 8.15 5.42
CA ILE A 13 -39.01 9.12 4.38
C ILE A 13 -38.14 10.23 4.98
N ALA A 14 -38.45 10.70 6.19
CA ALA A 14 -37.66 11.72 6.88
C ALA A 14 -36.29 11.21 7.36
N LEU A 15 -36.15 9.91 7.65
CA LEU A 15 -34.89 9.27 8.05
C LEU A 15 -33.89 9.10 6.90
N GLY A 16 -34.36 9.03 5.64
CA GLY A 16 -33.50 9.04 4.46
C GLY A 16 -32.51 7.87 4.41
N GLU A 17 -31.20 8.16 4.29
CA GLU A 17 -30.14 7.16 4.08
C GLU A 17 -29.84 6.29 5.33
N ALA A 18 -30.46 6.56 6.48
CA ALA A 18 -30.24 5.83 7.73
C ALA A 18 -31.20 4.63 7.95
N LEU A 19 -31.87 4.16 6.90
CA LEU A 19 -32.84 3.06 6.96
C LEU A 19 -32.15 1.69 6.99
N SER A 20 -32.68 0.74 7.76
CA SER A 20 -32.31 -0.67 7.61
C SER A 20 -32.86 -1.27 6.31
N ASP A 21 -32.20 -2.29 5.77
CA ASP A 21 -32.60 -2.97 4.53
C ASP A 21 -34.08 -3.41 4.54
N ALA A 22 -34.56 -3.93 5.68
CA ALA A 22 -35.94 -4.36 5.85
C ALA A 22 -36.94 -3.19 5.76
N GLN A 23 -36.62 -2.04 6.37
CA GLN A 23 -37.45 -0.84 6.30
C GLN A 23 -37.46 -0.24 4.90
N GLN A 24 -36.33 -0.32 4.19
CA GLN A 24 -36.23 0.17 2.82
C GLN A 24 -37.11 -0.64 1.85
N ILE A 25 -37.09 -1.97 1.97
CA ILE A 25 -37.93 -2.87 1.16
C ILE A 25 -39.43 -2.60 1.44
N TRP A 26 -39.80 -2.49 2.73
CA TRP A 26 -41.19 -2.19 3.10
C TRP A 26 -41.65 -0.83 2.58
N LEU A 27 -40.82 0.21 2.75
CA LEU A 27 -41.14 1.56 2.29
C LEU A 27 -41.31 1.59 0.77
N TRP A 28 -40.43 0.91 0.03
CA TRP A 28 -40.52 0.84 -1.42
C TRP A 28 -41.84 0.20 -1.88
N ALA A 29 -42.23 -0.92 -1.27
CA ALA A 29 -43.52 -1.55 -1.53
C ALA A 29 -44.70 -0.60 -1.23
N HIS A 30 -44.66 0.09 -0.08
CA HIS A 30 -45.71 1.05 0.30
C HIS A 30 -45.84 2.22 -0.68
N LEU A 31 -44.73 2.72 -1.23
CA LEU A 31 -44.73 3.82 -2.21
C LEU A 31 -45.29 3.41 -3.58
N GLN A 32 -45.25 2.12 -3.92
CA GLN A 32 -45.90 1.62 -5.14
C GLN A 32 -47.42 1.65 -5.03
N ASP A 33 -47.96 1.35 -3.85
CA ASP A 33 -49.40 1.27 -3.62
C ASP A 33 -50.04 2.60 -3.21
N CYS A 34 -49.29 3.50 -2.56
CA CYS A 34 -49.82 4.77 -2.06
C CYS A 34 -49.30 6.01 -2.81
N ALA A 35 -50.19 6.67 -3.57
CA ALA A 35 -49.89 7.92 -4.26
C ALA A 35 -49.52 9.08 -3.31
N THR A 36 -50.23 9.22 -2.18
CA THR A 36 -50.00 10.31 -1.21
C THR A 36 -48.60 10.26 -0.60
N CYS A 37 -48.12 9.07 -0.24
CA CYS A 37 -46.77 8.89 0.31
C CYS A 37 -45.70 9.08 -0.76
N ARG A 38 -45.99 8.71 -2.02
CA ARG A 38 -45.11 8.96 -3.17
C ARG A 38 -44.93 10.46 -3.43
N ASP A 39 -46.01 11.23 -3.42
CA ASP A 39 -45.94 12.68 -3.61
C ASP A 39 -45.15 13.35 -2.48
N TYR A 40 -45.35 12.91 -1.24
CA TYR A 40 -44.58 13.37 -0.09
C TYR A 40 -43.07 13.08 -0.25
N ALA A 41 -42.71 11.85 -0.64
CA ALA A 41 -41.32 11.47 -0.90
C ALA A 41 -40.68 12.32 -2.00
N GLN A 42 -41.41 12.59 -3.09
CA GLN A 42 -40.92 13.43 -4.18
C GLN A 42 -40.72 14.90 -3.78
N VAL A 43 -41.56 15.43 -2.89
CA VAL A 43 -41.39 16.79 -2.35
C VAL A 43 -40.18 16.84 -1.42
N ALA A 44 -40.04 15.87 -0.52
CA ALA A 44 -38.90 15.78 0.38
C ALA A 44 -37.56 15.68 -0.39
N ASP A 45 -37.51 14.82 -1.41
CA ASP A 45 -36.32 14.67 -2.26
C ASP A 45 -35.98 15.95 -3.05
N ARG A 46 -36.98 16.70 -3.53
CA ARG A 46 -36.76 18.01 -4.16
C ARG A 46 -36.14 19.01 -3.19
N VAL A 47 -36.60 19.05 -1.94
CA VAL A 47 -36.03 19.92 -0.89
C VAL A 47 -34.59 19.52 -0.56
N VAL A 48 -34.32 18.22 -0.38
CA VAL A 48 -32.97 17.72 -0.12
C VAL A 48 -32.02 18.05 -1.28
N ARG A 49 -32.47 17.87 -2.53
CA ARG A 49 -31.69 18.25 -3.71
C ARG A 49 -31.43 19.76 -3.78
N ALA A 50 -32.44 20.58 -3.50
CA ALA A 50 -32.27 22.03 -3.40
C ALA A 50 -31.22 22.39 -2.34
N LEU A 51 -31.31 21.81 -1.13
CA LEU A 51 -30.35 22.00 -0.05
C LEU A 51 -28.93 21.54 -0.42
N ARG A 52 -28.78 20.37 -1.06
CA ARG A 52 -27.48 19.89 -1.56
C ARG A 52 -26.91 20.77 -2.68
N SER A 53 -27.77 21.46 -3.43
CA SER A 53 -27.38 22.41 -4.46
C SER A 53 -26.99 23.80 -3.94
N LEU A 54 -27.16 24.07 -2.63
CA LEU A 54 -26.50 25.20 -1.97
C LEU A 54 -25.10 24.74 -1.54
N PRO A 55 -24.06 24.96 -2.36
CA PRO A 55 -22.71 24.62 -1.96
C PRO A 55 -22.37 25.44 -0.72
N VAL A 56 -22.13 24.77 0.41
CA VAL A 56 -21.28 25.32 1.45
C VAL A 56 -19.90 25.41 0.82
N ALA A 57 -19.63 26.55 0.17
CA ALA A 57 -18.38 26.79 -0.51
C ALA A 57 -17.27 26.69 0.55
N ALA A 58 -16.49 25.60 0.50
CA ALA A 58 -15.28 25.50 1.27
C ALA A 58 -14.40 26.69 0.88
N ASP A 59 -13.93 27.45 1.88
CA ASP A 59 -13.08 28.62 1.66
C ASP A 59 -11.96 28.24 0.67
N THR A 60 -11.81 29.04 -0.39
CA THR A 60 -10.78 28.86 -1.42
C THR A 60 -9.37 28.70 -0.82
N ARG A 61 -9.13 29.28 0.36
CA ARG A 61 -7.90 29.10 1.15
C ARG A 61 -7.74 27.67 1.66
N LEU A 62 -8.82 27.07 2.16
CA LEU A 62 -8.84 25.69 2.62
C LEU A 62 -8.56 24.74 1.46
N VAL A 63 -9.20 24.96 0.31
CA VAL A 63 -9.01 24.15 -0.91
C VAL A 63 -7.57 24.25 -1.42
N ARG A 64 -6.97 25.45 -1.45
CA ARG A 64 -5.55 25.62 -1.82
C ARG A 64 -4.62 24.93 -0.82
N ALA A 65 -4.92 24.99 0.47
CA ALA A 65 -4.13 24.33 1.51
C ALA A 65 -4.16 22.80 1.37
N THR A 66 -5.33 22.19 1.11
CA THR A 66 -5.43 20.75 0.84
C THR A 66 -4.73 20.36 -0.45
N GLN A 67 -4.91 21.12 -1.54
CA GLN A 67 -4.21 20.85 -2.80
C GLN A 67 -2.69 20.88 -2.65
N MET A 68 -2.14 21.85 -1.91
CA MET A 68 -0.70 21.90 -1.64
C MET A 68 -0.22 20.68 -0.84
N ARG A 69 -0.96 20.26 0.19
CA ARG A 69 -0.61 19.06 0.98
C ARG A 69 -0.67 17.78 0.15
N VAL A 70 -1.69 17.62 -0.71
CA VAL A 70 -1.82 16.46 -1.60
C VAL A 70 -0.67 16.42 -2.60
N ARG A 71 -0.31 17.56 -3.22
CA ARG A 71 0.83 17.63 -4.16
C ARG A 71 2.16 17.30 -3.48
N PHE A 72 2.36 17.79 -2.25
CA PHE A 72 3.56 17.47 -1.47
C PHE A 72 3.64 15.98 -1.08
N HIS A 73 2.52 15.36 -0.72
CA HIS A 73 2.48 13.91 -0.47
C HIS A 73 2.71 13.10 -1.75
N ALA A 74 2.14 13.53 -2.87
CA ALA A 74 2.33 12.88 -4.15
C ALA A 74 3.79 12.92 -4.64
N SER A 75 4.51 14.03 -4.42
CA SER A 75 5.93 14.13 -4.76
C SER A 75 6.81 13.24 -3.87
N ARG A 76 6.56 13.23 -2.55
CA ARG A 76 7.23 12.33 -1.59
C ARG A 76 7.07 10.85 -1.95
N LEU A 77 5.87 10.44 -2.38
CA LEU A 77 5.62 9.06 -2.81
C LEU A 77 6.41 8.68 -4.07
N ARG A 78 6.53 9.61 -5.03
CA ARG A 78 7.29 9.37 -6.28
C ARG A 78 8.78 9.18 -6.01
N GLU A 79 9.37 10.06 -5.20
CA GLU A 79 10.80 10.00 -4.87
C GLU A 79 11.17 8.70 -4.11
N THR A 80 10.30 8.28 -3.18
CA THR A 80 10.50 7.02 -2.45
C THR A 80 10.38 5.81 -3.39
N ARG A 81 9.45 5.85 -4.36
CA ARG A 81 9.26 4.78 -5.35
C ARG A 81 10.46 4.64 -6.29
N GLU A 82 11.01 5.74 -6.77
CA GLU A 82 12.21 5.70 -7.63
C GLU A 82 13.42 5.10 -6.89
N ARG A 83 13.63 5.50 -5.64
CA ARG A 83 14.71 4.94 -4.82
C ARG A 83 14.52 3.46 -4.54
N MET A 84 13.31 3.03 -4.23
CA MET A 84 13.00 1.59 -4.04
C MET A 84 13.14 0.79 -5.33
N TRP A 85 12.83 1.38 -6.50
CA TRP A 85 13.01 0.72 -7.78
C TRP A 85 14.48 0.50 -8.10
N LEU A 86 15.35 1.48 -7.84
CA LEU A 86 16.80 1.33 -7.99
C LEU A 86 17.36 0.25 -7.06
N VAL A 87 16.92 0.22 -5.79
CA VAL A 87 17.31 -0.83 -4.83
C VAL A 87 16.81 -2.20 -5.28
N GLY A 88 15.58 -2.29 -5.79
CA GLY A 88 15.02 -3.52 -6.35
C GLY A 88 15.81 -4.03 -7.54
N MET A 89 16.16 -3.16 -8.49
CA MET A 89 16.98 -3.51 -9.65
C MET A 89 18.39 -3.94 -9.26
N ALA A 90 19.01 -3.26 -8.29
CA ALA A 90 20.32 -3.67 -7.77
C ALA A 90 20.25 -5.05 -7.09
N CYS A 91 19.22 -5.31 -6.30
CA CYS A 91 19.02 -6.59 -5.63
C CYS A 91 18.78 -7.73 -6.64
N LEU A 92 17.92 -7.50 -7.64
CA LEU A 92 17.69 -8.46 -8.73
C LEU A 92 18.98 -8.69 -9.53
N GLY A 93 19.73 -7.65 -9.83
CA GLY A 93 21.01 -7.75 -10.53
C GLY A 93 22.02 -8.61 -9.76
N VAL A 94 22.20 -8.34 -8.46
CA VAL A 94 23.10 -9.13 -7.60
C VAL A 94 22.60 -10.57 -7.47
N GLY A 95 21.30 -10.79 -7.24
CA GLY A 95 20.73 -12.13 -7.13
C GLY A 95 20.88 -12.95 -8.41
N LEU A 96 20.59 -12.35 -9.57
CA LEU A 96 20.76 -12.98 -10.87
C LEU A 96 22.23 -13.28 -11.16
N SER A 97 23.13 -12.33 -10.87
CA SER A 97 24.57 -12.57 -11.00
C SER A 97 25.00 -13.74 -10.12
N ALA A 98 24.62 -13.79 -8.85
CA ALA A 98 24.99 -14.88 -7.95
C ALA A 98 24.45 -16.23 -8.49
N THR A 99 23.19 -16.27 -8.92
CA THR A 99 22.55 -17.49 -9.44
C THR A 99 23.21 -17.98 -10.72
N LEU A 100 23.71 -17.09 -11.57
CA LEU A 100 24.43 -17.45 -12.80
C LEU A 100 25.90 -17.79 -12.52
N THR A 101 26.55 -17.09 -11.60
CA THR A 101 27.98 -17.29 -11.34
C THR A 101 28.24 -18.59 -10.57
N VAL A 102 27.32 -19.04 -9.69
CA VAL A 102 27.44 -20.33 -8.97
C VAL A 102 27.59 -21.53 -9.92
N PRO A 103 26.67 -21.80 -10.86
CA PRO A 103 26.78 -22.95 -11.75
C PRO A 103 27.92 -22.78 -12.76
N LEU A 104 28.23 -21.54 -13.20
CA LEU A 104 29.38 -21.30 -14.07
C LEU A 104 30.69 -21.62 -13.37
N LEU A 105 30.89 -21.14 -12.14
CA LEU A 105 32.06 -21.48 -11.34
C LEU A 105 32.14 -22.98 -11.10
N TRP A 106 31.01 -23.61 -10.74
CA TRP A 106 30.96 -25.05 -10.52
C TRP A 106 31.42 -25.83 -11.76
N ARG A 107 30.96 -25.41 -12.95
CA ARG A 107 31.32 -26.05 -14.22
C ARG A 107 32.77 -25.80 -14.62
N LEU A 108 33.29 -24.59 -14.41
CA LEU A 108 34.69 -24.24 -14.67
C LEU A 108 35.63 -25.02 -13.74
N PHE A 109 35.24 -25.17 -12.47
CA PHE A 109 36.03 -25.88 -11.47
C PHE A 109 35.93 -27.40 -11.58
N ALA A 110 34.78 -27.96 -11.94
CA ALA A 110 34.65 -29.39 -12.24
C ALA A 110 35.52 -29.79 -13.43
N TRP A 111 35.60 -28.93 -14.45
CA TRP A 111 36.51 -29.11 -15.58
C TRP A 111 37.99 -29.07 -15.15
N MET A 112 38.36 -28.11 -14.31
CA MET A 112 39.73 -28.00 -13.77
C MET A 112 40.11 -29.16 -12.83
N GLY A 113 39.17 -29.64 -12.02
CA GLY A 113 39.36 -30.79 -11.12
C GLY A 113 39.54 -32.11 -11.88
N ALA A 114 38.83 -32.29 -13.00
CA ALA A 114 39.04 -33.43 -13.89
C ALA A 114 40.45 -33.44 -14.51
N TRP A 115 41.01 -32.26 -14.79
CA TRP A 115 42.40 -32.12 -15.26
C TRP A 115 43.44 -32.37 -14.16
N ALA A 116 43.13 -32.04 -12.90
CA ALA A 116 44.08 -32.12 -11.79
C ALA A 116 44.15 -33.50 -11.10
N GLY A 117 43.16 -34.37 -11.30
CA GLY A 117 43.15 -35.73 -10.71
C GLY A 117 43.04 -35.76 -9.17
N VAL A 118 42.66 -34.65 -8.54
CA VAL A 118 42.61 -34.47 -7.08
C VAL A 118 41.23 -34.90 -6.53
N SER A 119 41.21 -35.46 -5.31
CA SER A 119 39.97 -35.97 -4.69
C SER A 119 38.92 -34.87 -4.47
N ASN A 120 37.66 -35.22 -4.75
CA ASN A 120 36.51 -34.31 -4.79
C ASN A 120 36.24 -33.58 -3.45
N ALA A 121 36.69 -34.15 -2.33
CA ALA A 121 36.44 -33.63 -0.98
C ALA A 121 37.29 -32.39 -0.64
N VAL A 122 38.59 -32.39 -0.97
CA VAL A 122 39.46 -31.21 -0.76
C VAL A 122 38.99 -30.05 -1.63
N TRP A 123 38.47 -30.38 -2.81
CA TRP A 123 37.89 -29.41 -3.73
C TRP A 123 36.64 -28.73 -3.14
N GLN A 124 35.67 -29.51 -2.66
CA GLN A 124 34.45 -28.97 -2.05
C GLN A 124 34.73 -28.01 -0.89
N THR A 125 35.75 -28.27 -0.07
CA THR A 125 36.15 -27.37 1.01
C THR A 125 36.72 -26.05 0.50
N GLY A 126 37.54 -26.07 -0.56
CA GLY A 126 38.07 -24.86 -1.19
C GLY A 126 36.96 -23.96 -1.75
N PHE A 127 35.94 -24.57 -2.37
CA PHE A 127 34.77 -23.84 -2.86
C PHE A 127 33.97 -23.19 -1.74
N ALA A 128 33.69 -23.94 -0.66
CA ALA A 128 32.95 -23.42 0.48
C ALA A 128 33.67 -22.24 1.13
N CYS A 129 34.99 -22.32 1.31
CA CYS A 129 35.79 -21.22 1.85
C CYS A 129 35.78 -19.99 0.93
N PHE A 130 35.92 -20.18 -0.39
CA PHE A 130 35.88 -19.07 -1.36
C PHE A 130 34.51 -18.39 -1.40
N TRP A 131 33.42 -19.16 -1.28
CA TRP A 131 32.06 -18.65 -1.31
C TRP A 131 31.69 -17.85 -0.04
N ILE A 132 32.23 -18.24 1.12
CA ILE A 132 31.97 -17.57 2.41
C ILE A 132 32.77 -16.27 2.56
N ALA A 133 33.96 -16.18 1.94
CA ALA A 133 34.84 -15.01 2.03
C ALA A 133 34.15 -13.67 1.69
N PRO A 134 33.42 -13.49 0.57
CA PRO A 134 32.75 -12.23 0.28
C PRO A 134 31.63 -11.89 1.27
N ALA A 135 30.90 -12.89 1.79
CA ALA A 135 29.88 -12.68 2.81
C ALA A 135 30.49 -12.19 4.14
N LEU A 136 31.66 -12.71 4.51
CA LEU A 136 32.43 -12.22 5.66
C LEU A 136 32.93 -10.80 5.46
N VAL A 137 33.45 -10.47 4.28
CA VAL A 137 33.91 -9.10 3.96
C VAL A 137 32.77 -8.09 4.05
N VAL A 138 31.60 -8.41 3.48
CA VAL A 138 30.40 -7.55 3.59
C VAL A 138 29.94 -7.41 5.04
N SER A 139 29.96 -8.49 5.81
CA SER A 139 29.59 -8.46 7.23
C SER A 139 30.51 -7.56 8.06
N VAL A 140 31.83 -7.63 7.84
CA VAL A 140 32.82 -6.76 8.49
C VAL A 140 32.65 -5.30 8.07
N LEU A 141 32.42 -5.04 6.78
CA LEU A 141 32.15 -3.68 6.27
C LEU A 141 30.86 -3.08 6.87
N LEU A 142 29.81 -3.88 7.00
CA LEU A 142 28.57 -3.48 7.66
C LEU A 142 28.78 -3.20 9.15
N LEU A 143 29.56 -4.03 9.84
CA LEU A 143 29.89 -3.83 11.26
C LEU A 143 30.71 -2.54 11.45
N ALA A 144 31.71 -2.30 10.60
CA ALA A 144 32.52 -1.09 10.61
C ALA A 144 31.69 0.18 10.31
N ARG A 145 30.79 0.12 9.33
CA ARG A 145 29.86 1.22 9.03
C ARG A 145 28.86 1.46 10.16
N GLY A 146 28.36 0.39 10.79
CA GLY A 146 27.45 0.45 11.93
C GLY A 146 28.08 1.09 13.16
N THR A 147 29.35 0.76 13.47
CA THR A 147 30.09 1.38 14.58
C THR A 147 30.45 2.84 14.33
N HIS A 148 30.65 3.24 13.07
CA HIS A 148 30.83 4.65 12.71
C HIS A 148 29.56 5.50 12.90
N LEU A 149 28.38 4.94 12.65
CA LEU A 149 27.11 5.64 12.85
C LEU A 149 26.75 5.77 14.34
N THR A 150 26.98 4.73 15.14
CA THR A 150 26.70 4.76 16.59
C THR A 150 27.64 5.68 17.37
N ASN A 151 28.92 5.78 16.97
CA ASN A 151 29.86 6.72 17.59
C ASN A 151 29.51 8.20 17.31
N HIS A 152 28.93 8.51 16.15
CA HIS A 152 28.58 9.89 15.80
C HIS A 152 27.37 10.41 16.62
N GLU A 153 26.44 9.53 17.00
CA GLU A 153 25.32 9.89 17.88
C GLU A 153 25.75 10.09 19.35
N GLN A 154 26.78 9.37 19.83
CA GLN A 154 27.30 9.55 21.19
C GLN A 154 28.16 10.81 21.35
N GLY A 155 28.85 11.27 20.30
CA GLY A 155 29.64 12.50 20.31
C GLY A 155 28.82 13.80 20.33
N SER A 156 27.55 13.77 19.90
CA SER A 156 26.65 14.94 19.87
C SER A 156 25.87 15.17 21.16
N ARG A 157 26.01 14.29 22.18
CA ARG A 157 25.29 14.35 23.46
C ARG A 157 26.17 14.75 24.66
N ARG A 158 27.41 15.16 24.43
CA ARG A 158 28.29 15.74 25.47
C ARG A 158 28.49 17.23 25.24
#